data_AF-A0A7X7SWN0-F1
#
_entry.id   AF-A0A7X7SWN0-F1
#
_cell.length_a   1.000
_cell.length_b   1.000
_cell.length_c   1.000
_cell.angle_alpha   90.00
_cell.angle_beta   90.00
_cell.angle_gamma   90.00
#
_symmetry.space_group_name_H-M   'P 1'
#
loop_
_entity.id
_entity.type
_entity.pdbx_description
1 polymer ?
#
loop_
_entity_poly.entity_id
_entity_poly.type
_entity_poly.pdbx_seq_one_letter_code
_entity_poly.pdbx_strand_id
1 'polypeptide(L)'
;SDIIKPSNFSDVEKGRLLFYGFSSDSNITTSSMGEPFENGKFLCCIREGLISANGNIVEPQEFVVNLRNTPGDPYSILAAASFAVLNDVDMNKLNYLQ
;
A
#
# COMPACT_ATOMS: atom_id res chain seq x y z
N SER A 1 -8.25 21.29 7.35
CA SER A 1 -8.37 20.00 6.64
C SER A 1 -7.34 19.08 7.24
N ASP A 2 -7.73 17.87 7.63
CA ASP A 2 -6.85 16.89 8.30
C ASP A 2 -5.91 16.18 7.32
N ILE A 3 -5.33 16.95 6.38
CA ILE A 3 -4.43 16.44 5.37
C ILE A 3 -3.00 16.55 5.92
N ILE A 4 -2.45 15.41 6.31
CA ILE A 4 -1.04 15.28 6.67
C ILE A 4 -0.22 15.41 5.39
N LYS A 5 0.59 16.48 5.28
CA LYS A 5 1.46 16.71 4.11
C LYS A 5 2.87 16.22 4.40
N PRO A 6 3.60 15.68 3.40
CA PRO A 6 5.02 15.32 3.56
C PRO A 6 5.89 16.49 4.05
N SER A 7 5.50 17.73 3.72
CA SER A 7 6.14 18.96 4.20
C SER A 7 6.09 19.15 5.72
N ASN A 8 5.25 18.40 6.45
CA ASN A 8 5.07 18.53 7.89
C ASN A 8 6.12 17.78 8.72
N PHE A 9 7.05 17.05 8.08
CA PHE A 9 8.02 16.18 8.74
C PHE A 9 9.46 16.60 8.41
N SER A 10 10.42 16.25 9.27
CA SER A 10 11.85 16.43 9.00
C SER A 10 12.35 15.44 7.93
N ASP A 11 13.51 15.69 7.34
CA ASP A 11 14.05 14.80 6.29
C ASP A 11 14.39 13.40 6.81
N VAL A 12 14.78 13.29 8.08
CA VAL A 12 14.98 12.00 8.76
C VAL A 12 13.66 11.26 8.95
N GLU A 13 12.61 11.97 9.33
CA GLU A 13 11.27 11.40 9.51
C GLU A 13 10.65 11.02 8.16
N LYS A 14 10.82 11.85 7.11
CA LYS A 14 10.37 11.56 5.74
C LYS A 14 10.94 10.25 5.21
N GLY A 15 12.18 9.91 5.55
CA GLY A 15 12.78 8.61 5.24
C GLY A 15 12.09 7.41 5.90
N ARG A 16 11.10 7.64 6.77
CA ARG A 16 10.30 6.63 7.48
C ARG A 16 8.80 6.79 7.28
N LEU A 17 8.37 7.75 6.45
CA LEU A 17 6.96 7.95 6.14
C LEU A 17 6.55 7.05 4.99
N LEU A 18 5.43 6.37 5.18
CA LEU A 18 4.77 5.59 4.14
C LEU A 18 3.44 6.26 3.82
N PHE A 19 3.35 6.88 2.65
CA PHE A 19 2.12 7.50 2.16
C PHE A 19 1.31 6.49 1.37
N TYR A 20 0.02 6.37 1.71
CA TYR A 20 -0.93 5.55 0.97
C TYR A 20 -2.14 6.38 0.55
N GLY A 21 -2.77 5.99 -0.55
CA GLY A 21 -3.96 6.65 -1.09
C GLY A 21 -3.93 6.71 -2.60
N PHE A 22 -4.89 7.44 -3.17
CA PHE A 22 -5.07 7.56 -4.64
C PHE A 22 -4.29 8.71 -5.27
N SER A 23 -3.51 9.45 -4.47
CA SER A 23 -2.71 10.57 -4.95
C SER A 23 -1.47 10.08 -5.69
N SER A 24 -0.99 10.89 -6.64
CA SER A 24 0.32 10.71 -7.25
C SER A 24 1.49 10.84 -6.25
N ASP A 25 1.23 11.32 -5.04
CA ASP A 25 2.25 11.46 -3.99
C ASP A 25 2.28 10.24 -3.05
N SER A 26 1.42 9.25 -3.27
CA SER A 26 1.36 8.03 -2.44
C SER A 26 2.41 7.02 -2.89
N ASN A 27 3.16 6.45 -1.94
CA ASN A 27 4.10 5.34 -2.20
C ASN A 27 3.34 4.08 -2.59
N ILE A 28 2.22 3.83 -1.91
CA ILE A 28 1.33 2.70 -2.16
C ILE A 28 -0.03 3.23 -2.59
N THR A 29 -0.49 2.82 -3.76
CA THR A 29 -1.78 3.23 -4.33
C THR A 29 -2.49 2.01 -4.91
N THR A 30 -3.70 2.22 -5.42
CA THR A 30 -4.35 1.25 -6.31
C THR A 30 -3.97 1.56 -7.75
N SER A 31 -3.72 0.53 -8.55
CA SER A 31 -3.59 0.69 -10.00
C SER A 31 -4.93 0.61 -10.74
N SER A 32 -6.02 0.19 -10.07
CA SER A 32 -7.38 0.22 -10.61
C SER A 32 -8.46 0.11 -9.53
N MET A 33 -9.47 0.98 -9.58
CA MET A 33 -10.70 0.89 -8.78
C MET A 33 -11.90 0.32 -9.57
N GLY A 34 -11.66 -0.33 -10.72
CA GLY A 34 -12.71 -0.89 -11.57
C GLY A 34 -13.10 -2.33 -11.20
N GLU A 35 -13.42 -3.15 -12.21
CA GLU A 35 -13.88 -4.53 -12.06
C GLU A 35 -13.11 -5.43 -11.07
N PRO A 36 -11.77 -5.34 -10.90
CA PRO A 36 -11.09 -6.16 -9.90
C PRO A 36 -11.66 -5.92 -8.49
N PHE A 37 -11.88 -4.66 -8.13
CA PHE A 37 -12.39 -4.30 -6.80
C PHE A 37 -13.77 -4.89 -6.54
N GLU A 38 -14.66 -4.83 -7.54
CA GLU A 38 -16.01 -5.38 -7.46
C GLU A 38 -16.03 -6.91 -7.34
N ASN A 39 -15.01 -7.58 -7.88
CA ASN A 39 -14.83 -9.04 -7.77
C ASN A 39 -14.10 -9.47 -6.49
N GLY A 40 -14.06 -8.60 -5.47
CA GLY A 40 -13.40 -8.88 -4.20
C GLY A 40 -11.87 -8.94 -4.29
N LYS A 41 -11.26 -8.35 -5.32
CA LYS A 41 -9.81 -8.26 -5.52
C LYS A 41 -9.37 -6.81 -5.59
N PHE A 42 -8.60 -6.36 -4.61
CA PHE A 42 -8.08 -5.01 -4.64
C PHE A 42 -6.66 -5.01 -5.19
N LEU A 43 -6.46 -4.36 -6.34
CA LEU A 43 -5.15 -4.29 -6.99
C LEU A 43 -4.36 -3.10 -6.44
N CYS A 44 -3.22 -3.38 -5.82
CA CYS A 44 -2.32 -2.39 -5.26
C CYS A 44 -1.02 -2.33 -6.06
N CYS A 45 -0.35 -1.19 -5.99
CA CYS A 45 1.02 -1.06 -6.47
C CYS A 45 1.89 -0.23 -5.53
N ILE A 46 3.15 -0.65 -5.42
CA ILE A 46 4.26 0.11 -4.84
C ILE A 46 4.89 0.88 -6.00
N ARG A 47 4.83 2.20 -5.96
CA ARG A 47 5.24 3.05 -7.10
C ARG A 47 6.74 3.26 -7.20
N GLU A 48 7.38 3.44 -6.06
CA GLU A 48 8.81 3.69 -5.91
C GLU A 48 9.35 2.78 -4.82
N GLY A 49 10.63 2.39 -4.94
CA GLY A 49 11.28 1.55 -3.94
C GLY A 49 11.26 2.22 -2.58
N LEU A 50 10.95 1.47 -1.53
CA LEU A 50 10.85 1.99 -0.17
C LEU A 50 11.66 1.13 0.81
N ILE A 51 12.06 1.74 1.92
CA ILE A 51 12.77 1.05 3.00
C ILE A 51 11.73 0.57 4.02
N SER A 52 11.72 -0.73 4.29
CA SER A 52 10.85 -1.34 5.29
C SER A 52 11.29 -0.99 6.72
N ALA A 53 10.45 -1.29 7.71
CA ALA A 53 10.77 -1.10 9.12
C ALA A 53 11.99 -1.93 9.58
N ASN A 54 12.32 -3.02 8.89
CA ASN A 54 13.51 -3.82 9.17
C ASN A 54 14.74 -3.37 8.37
N GLY A 55 14.64 -2.30 7.59
CA GLY A 55 15.73 -1.74 6.79
C GLY A 55 15.96 -2.44 5.43
N ASN A 56 15.04 -3.31 4.99
CA ASN A 56 15.12 -3.95 3.69
C ASN A 56 14.57 -3.03 2.60
N ILE A 57 15.08 -3.18 1.36
CA ILE A 57 14.53 -2.50 0.20
C ILE A 57 13.35 -3.32 -0.33
N VAL A 58 12.18 -2.71 -0.41
CA VAL A 58 11.02 -3.25 -1.11
C VAL A 58 10.96 -2.60 -2.49
N GLU A 59 11.11 -3.41 -3.52
CA GLU A 59 11.11 -2.96 -4.91
C GLU A 59 9.71 -2.54 -5.40
N PRO A 60 9.61 -1.64 -6.40
CA PRO A 60 8.36 -1.35 -7.07
C PRO A 60 7.72 -2.63 -7.65
N GLN A 61 6.46 -2.88 -7.29
CA GLN A 61 5.73 -4.06 -7.75
C GLN A 61 4.22 -3.86 -7.59
N GLU A 62 3.45 -4.62 -8.38
CA GLU A 62 2.02 -4.78 -8.18
C GLU A 62 1.73 -6.02 -7.34
N PHE A 63 0.63 -5.99 -6.59
CA PHE A 63 0.14 -7.13 -5.83
C PHE A 63 -1.37 -7.05 -5.66
N VAL A 64 -2.00 -8.22 -5.51
CA VAL A 64 -3.45 -8.33 -5.30
C VAL A 64 -3.73 -8.58 -3.83
N VAL A 65 -4.74 -7.90 -3.29
CA VAL A 65 -5.33 -8.18 -1.98
C VAL A 65 -6.69 -8.83 -2.19
N ASN A 66 -6.86 -10.08 -1.78
CA ASN A 66 -8.14 -10.77 -1.86
C ASN A 66 -9.02 -10.44 -0.65
N LEU A 67 -10.16 -9.79 -0.88
CA LEU A 67 -11.14 -9.37 0.13
C LEU A 67 -12.18 -10.44 0.45
N ARG A 68 -12.16 -11.58 -0.25
CA ARG A 68 -13.13 -12.69 -0.10
C ARG A 68 -14.60 -12.21 -0.13
N ASN A 69 -14.91 -11.28 -1.04
CA ASN A 69 -16.23 -10.62 -1.18
C ASN A 69 -16.69 -9.83 0.05
N THR A 70 -15.79 -9.50 0.97
CA THR A 70 -16.10 -8.58 2.07
C THR A 70 -16.00 -7.16 1.55
N PRO A 71 -17.07 -6.36 1.59
CA PRO A 71 -16.97 -4.95 1.27
C PRO A 71 -16.01 -4.28 2.26
N GLY A 72 -15.01 -3.60 1.74
CA GLY A 72 -14.02 -2.89 2.54
C GLY A 72 -13.84 -1.47 2.01
N ASP A 73 -13.72 -0.52 2.93
CA ASP A 73 -13.32 0.84 2.57
C ASP A 73 -11.92 0.79 1.91
N PRO A 74 -11.76 1.32 0.68
CA PRO A 74 -10.49 1.27 -0.04
C PRO A 74 -9.32 1.88 0.70
N TYR A 75 -9.54 2.94 1.49
CA TYR A 75 -8.48 3.56 2.29
C TYR A 75 -8.04 2.64 3.43
N SER A 76 -8.97 1.94 4.06
CA SER A 76 -8.69 0.93 5.09
C SER A 76 -7.91 -0.26 4.52
N ILE A 77 -8.26 -0.70 3.30
CA ILE A 77 -7.51 -1.76 2.60
C ILE A 77 -6.09 -1.31 2.28
N LEU A 78 -5.92 -0.11 1.73
CA LEU A 78 -4.61 0.48 1.44
C LEU A 78 -3.78 0.64 2.72
N ALA A 79 -4.38 1.07 3.83
CA ALA A 79 -3.69 1.20 5.11
C ALA A 79 -3.15 -0.16 5.59
N ALA A 80 -3.99 -1.20 5.56
CA ALA A 80 -3.60 -2.55 5.96
C ALA A 80 -2.49 -3.13 5.04
N ALA A 81 -2.66 -3.00 3.73
CA ALA A 81 -1.66 -3.43 2.75
C ALA A 81 -0.33 -2.70 2.93
N SER A 82 -0.37 -1.38 3.16
CA SER A 82 0.81 -0.56 3.38
C SER A 82 1.54 -0.96 4.65
N PHE A 83 0.80 -1.23 5.73
CA PHE A 83 1.38 -1.72 6.97
C PHE A 83 2.03 -3.10 6.79
N ALA A 84 1.45 -4.00 6.00
CA ALA A 84 2.04 -5.30 5.70
C ALA A 84 3.37 -5.14 4.91
N VAL A 85 3.38 -4.32 3.86
CA VAL A 85 4.58 -3.99 3.08
C VAL A 85 5.68 -3.39 3.96
N LEU A 86 5.33 -2.46 4.84
CA LEU A 86 6.27 -1.85 5.79
C LEU A 86 6.96 -2.89 6.69
N ASN A 87 6.31 -4.03 6.95
CA ASN A 87 6.82 -5.10 7.81
C ASN A 87 7.39 -6.30 7.01
N ASP A 88 7.81 -6.09 5.75
CA ASP A 88 8.40 -7.12 4.88
C ASP A 88 7.50 -8.32 4.60
N VAL A 89 6.17 -8.12 4.67
CA VAL A 89 5.25 -9.18 4.27
C VAL A 89 5.27 -9.28 2.74
N ASP A 90 5.68 -10.45 2.24
CA ASP A 90 5.62 -10.76 0.81
C ASP A 90 4.16 -10.98 0.39
N MET A 91 3.55 -9.90 -0.12
CA MET A 91 2.16 -9.86 -0.55
C MET A 91 1.88 -10.81 -1.72
N ASN A 92 2.89 -11.09 -2.56
CA ASN A 92 2.74 -12.03 -3.67
C ASN A 92 2.76 -13.48 -3.19
N LYS A 93 3.51 -13.81 -2.12
CA LYS A 93 3.44 -15.13 -1.46
C LYS A 93 2.12 -15.41 -0.78
N LEU A 94 1.49 -14.41 -0.16
CA LEU A 94 0.22 -14.58 0.55
C LEU A 94 -0.91 -15.06 -0.36
N ASN A 95 -0.88 -14.68 -1.64
CA ASN A 95 -1.87 -15.08 -2.62
C ASN A 95 -1.82 -16.57 -3.01
N TYR A 96 -0.73 -17.28 -2.71
CA TYR A 96 -0.63 -18.73 -2.94
C TYR A 96 -1.17 -19.58 -1.77
N LEU A 97 -1.45 -18.94 -0.63
CA LEU A 97 -1.90 -19.62 0.61
C LEU A 97 -3.40 -19.45 0.87
N GLN A 98 -4.13 -18.76 -0.01
CA GLN A 98 -5.56 -18.46 0.10
C GLN A 98 -6.35 -19.12 -1.01
#